data_AF-A0A822EDC1-F1
#
_entry.id   AF-A0A822EDC1-F1
#
_cell.length_a   1.000
_cell.length_b   1.000
_cell.length_c   1.000
_cell.angle_alpha   90.00
_cell.angle_beta   90.00
_cell.angle_gamma   90.00
#
_symmetry.space_group_name_H-M   'P 1'
#
loop_
_entity.id
_entity.type
_entity.pdbx_description
1 polymer ?
#
loop_
_entity_poly.entity_id
_entity_poly.type
_entity_poly.pdbx_seq_one_letter_code
_entity_poly.pdbx_strand_id
1 'polypeptide(L)'
;VYPVNMKNPEQEFKKAYNSNPPVVVFDETNDKISQVVLTDNRDIDAEISKRFPVKNMSSLKEAEDVCSNVYIKFHPYLKSPAGDPQEQIKLRSLLSELKRINDYIEEMGTKFLSGNEMTFVDCDIMPKLQHIRIAGKYYKNLNIPNEFHALWSYMER
;
A
#
# COMPACT_ATOMS: atom_id res chain seq x y z
N VAL A 1 -2.98 -9.47 15.55
CA VAL A 1 -2.79 -8.02 15.30
C VAL A 1 -3.48 -7.27 16.43
N TYR A 2 -2.79 -6.36 17.10
CA TYR A 2 -3.34 -5.53 18.17
C TYR A 2 -3.50 -4.10 17.67
N PRO A 3 -4.73 -3.57 17.52
CA PRO A 3 -4.93 -2.21 17.06
C PRO A 3 -4.52 -1.20 18.13
N VAL A 4 -3.77 -0.17 17.74
CA VAL A 4 -3.35 0.92 18.64
C VAL A 4 -4.16 2.17 18.34
N ASN A 5 -4.88 2.68 19.34
CA ASN A 5 -5.57 3.96 19.21
C ASN A 5 -4.56 5.11 19.24
N MET A 6 -4.21 5.68 18.09
CA MET A 6 -3.22 6.77 18.00
C MET A 6 -3.63 8.07 18.72
N LYS A 7 -4.94 8.30 18.97
CA LYS A 7 -5.41 9.47 19.73
C LYS A 7 -5.27 9.25 21.24
N ASN A 8 -5.34 8.01 21.70
CA ASN A 8 -5.15 7.63 23.09
C ASN A 8 -4.44 6.28 23.19
N PRO A 9 -3.12 6.22 22.91
CA PRO A 9 -2.40 4.95 22.90
C PRO A 9 -2.27 4.42 24.33
N GLU A 10 -2.39 3.11 24.49
CA GLU A 10 -2.18 2.43 25.76
C GLU A 10 -0.81 2.78 26.33
N GLN A 11 -0.74 3.00 27.65
CA GLN A 11 0.51 3.41 28.30
C GLN A 11 1.61 2.36 28.14
N GLU A 12 1.24 1.08 28.14
CA GLU A 12 2.17 -0.04 27.93
C GLU A 12 2.81 0.04 26.56
N PHE A 13 2.02 0.27 25.49
CA PHE A 13 2.55 0.45 24.14
C PHE A 13 3.52 1.63 24.04
N LYS A 14 3.15 2.78 24.62
CA LYS A 14 4.03 3.98 24.62
C LYS A 14 5.35 3.72 25.33
N LYS A 15 5.29 3.11 26.51
CA LYS A 15 6.47 2.82 27.33
C LYS A 15 7.36 1.75 26.69
N ALA A 16 6.75 0.74 26.07
CA ALA A 16 7.47 -0.41 25.52
C ALA A 16 8.16 -0.09 24.18
N TYR A 17 7.52 0.68 23.30
CA TYR A 17 7.97 0.79 21.92
C TYR A 17 8.36 2.20 21.49
N ASN A 18 7.78 3.23 22.12
CA ASN A 18 8.04 4.64 21.84
C ASN A 18 8.08 4.98 20.32
N SER A 19 7.23 4.33 19.53
CA SER A 19 7.16 4.48 18.07
C SER A 19 5.70 4.54 17.60
N ASN A 20 5.48 5.06 16.40
CA ASN A 20 4.20 4.92 15.73
C ASN A 20 4.08 3.50 15.13
N PRO A 21 2.88 2.91 15.08
CA PRO A 21 2.65 1.68 14.33
C PRO A 21 3.02 1.81 12.84
N PRO A 22 3.35 0.70 12.16
CA PRO A 22 3.35 -0.67 12.69
C PRO A 22 4.56 -0.96 13.59
N VAL A 23 4.33 -1.78 14.62
CA VAL A 23 5.37 -2.38 15.45
C VAL A 23 5.18 -3.89 15.39
N VAL A 24 6.25 -4.63 15.14
CA VAL A 24 6.22 -6.09 15.08
C VAL A 24 7.10 -6.64 16.20
N VAL A 25 6.51 -7.56 16.96
CA VAL A 25 7.20 -8.25 18.06
C VAL A 25 7.21 -9.73 17.74
N PHE A 26 8.40 -10.32 17.81
CA PHE A 26 8.61 -11.75 17.67
C PHE A 26 9.07 -12.33 18.99
N ASP A 27 8.33 -13.31 19.49
CA ASP A 27 8.69 -14.08 20.68
C ASP A 27 9.64 -15.21 20.27
N GLU A 28 10.93 -15.14 20.64
CA GLU A 28 11.93 -16.16 20.28
C GLU A 28 11.86 -17.40 21.19
N THR A 29 11.32 -17.26 22.41
CA THR A 29 11.08 -18.37 23.33
C THR A 29 9.75 -18.18 24.07
N ASN A 30 9.20 -19.27 24.64
CA ASN A 30 8.01 -19.19 25.50
C ASN A 30 8.24 -18.37 26.79
N ASP A 31 9.49 -18.02 27.09
CA ASP A 31 9.87 -17.11 28.15
C ASP A 31 10.10 -15.71 27.56
N LYS A 32 9.38 -14.70 28.08
CA LYS A 32 9.37 -13.29 27.62
C LYS A 32 10.73 -12.56 27.63
N ILE A 33 11.84 -13.27 27.82
CA ILE A 33 13.19 -12.72 28.03
C ILE A 33 13.89 -12.42 26.70
N SER A 34 13.49 -13.08 25.61
CA SER A 34 14.05 -12.87 24.27
C SER A 34 12.97 -12.48 23.26
N GLN A 35 12.52 -11.22 23.32
CA GLN A 35 11.66 -10.65 22.28
C GLN A 35 12.51 -9.83 21.29
N VAL A 36 12.24 -10.00 20.00
CA VAL A 36 12.74 -9.11 18.95
C VAL A 36 11.64 -8.12 18.60
N VAL A 37 11.88 -6.85 18.92
CA VAL A 37 10.96 -5.74 18.70
C VAL A 37 11.47 -4.91 17.52
N LEU A 38 10.63 -4.74 16.50
CA LEU A 38 10.95 -4.00 15.29
C LEU A 38 9.94 -2.86 15.10
N THR A 39 10.46 -1.65 14.90
CA THR A 39 9.68 -0.41 14.77
C THR A 39 9.93 0.34 13.46
N ASP A 40 10.99 0.02 12.72
CA ASP A 40 11.25 0.53 11.36
C ASP A 40 10.72 -0.46 10.32
N ASN A 41 10.06 0.06 9.29
CA ASN A 41 9.44 -0.78 8.25
C ASN A 41 10.47 -1.64 7.50
N ARG A 42 11.68 -1.14 7.25
CA ARG A 42 12.72 -1.90 6.53
C ARG A 42 13.25 -3.05 7.38
N ASP A 43 13.39 -2.83 8.68
CA ASP A 43 13.81 -3.88 9.61
C ASP A 43 12.72 -4.95 9.75
N ILE A 44 11.46 -4.52 9.80
CA ILE A 44 10.29 -5.43 9.76
C ILE A 44 10.33 -6.29 8.50
N ASP A 45 10.47 -5.68 7.32
CA ASP A 45 10.48 -6.39 6.04
C ASP A 45 11.66 -7.38 5.94
N ALA A 46 12.85 -6.95 6.35
CA ALA A 46 14.05 -7.77 6.33
C ALA A 46 13.91 -8.98 7.27
N GLU A 47 13.41 -8.78 8.49
CA GLU A 47 13.29 -9.86 9.45
C GLU A 47 12.14 -10.82 9.12
N ILE A 48 11.02 -10.33 8.58
CA ILE A 48 9.95 -11.19 8.04
C ILE A 48 10.49 -12.07 6.92
N SER A 49 11.20 -11.48 5.95
CA SER A 49 11.77 -12.21 4.81
C SER A 49 12.78 -13.28 5.24
N LYS A 50 13.55 -13.00 6.29
CA LYS A 50 14.52 -13.93 6.87
C LYS A 50 13.85 -15.06 7.65
N ARG A 51 12.85 -14.77 8.50
CA ARG A 51 12.19 -15.75 9.38
C ARG A 51 11.18 -16.63 8.64
N PHE A 52 10.48 -16.05 7.69
CA PHE A 52 9.47 -16.74 6.88
C PHE A 52 9.93 -16.67 5.42
N PRO A 53 10.90 -17.51 5.03
CA PRO A 53 11.31 -17.59 3.63
C PRO A 53 10.14 -18.14 2.80
N VAL A 54 9.31 -17.23 2.29
CA VAL A 54 8.25 -17.56 1.34
C VAL A 54 8.89 -17.76 -0.01
N LYS A 55 8.39 -18.72 -0.79
CA LYS A 55 8.81 -18.88 -2.18
C LYS A 55 8.32 -17.66 -2.97
N ASN A 56 9.23 -16.88 -3.54
CA ASN A 56 8.99 -15.87 -4.58
C ASN A 56 8.09 -14.65 -4.24
N MET A 57 8.33 -13.96 -3.12
CA MET A 57 7.67 -12.65 -2.84
C MET A 57 8.38 -11.44 -3.48
N SER A 58 9.50 -11.66 -4.18
CA SER A 58 10.27 -10.58 -4.81
C SER A 58 9.51 -9.95 -5.97
N SER A 59 9.41 -8.63 -5.96
CA SER A 59 8.77 -7.85 -7.02
C SER A 59 9.69 -7.68 -8.22
N LEU A 60 9.11 -7.58 -9.42
CA LEU A 60 9.83 -7.02 -10.56
C LEU A 60 10.05 -5.52 -10.35
N LYS A 61 11.27 -5.05 -10.59
CA LYS A 61 11.63 -3.64 -10.42
C LYS A 61 10.71 -2.70 -11.22
N GLU A 62 10.37 -3.11 -12.44
CA GLU A 62 9.48 -2.36 -13.33
C GLU A 62 8.06 -2.23 -12.76
N ALA A 63 7.53 -3.28 -12.14
CA ALA A 63 6.23 -3.23 -11.46
C ALA A 63 6.23 -2.22 -10.31
N GLU A 64 7.29 -2.18 -9.51
CA GLU A 64 7.45 -1.18 -8.43
C GLU A 64 7.46 0.24 -8.99
N ASP A 65 8.21 0.47 -10.06
CA ASP A 65 8.40 1.79 -10.65
C ASP A 65 7.10 2.31 -11.31
N VAL A 66 6.29 1.41 -11.90
CA VAL A 66 4.95 1.71 -12.40
C VAL A 66 4.01 2.14 -11.27
N CYS A 67 4.08 1.50 -10.11
CA CYS A 67 3.18 1.76 -8.99
C CYS A 67 3.59 2.92 -8.07
N SER A 68 4.87 3.29 -8.07
CA SER A 68 5.51 4.21 -7.11
C SER A 68 4.84 5.58 -6.98
N ASN A 69 4.27 6.12 -8.06
CA ASN A 69 3.79 7.50 -8.11
C ASN A 69 2.31 7.69 -7.76
N VAL A 70 1.52 6.62 -7.66
CA VAL A 70 0.05 6.74 -7.58
C VAL A 70 -0.40 7.59 -6.38
N TYR A 71 0.22 7.41 -5.22
CA TYR A 71 -0.13 8.15 -4.00
C TYR A 71 0.41 9.57 -3.99
N ILE A 72 1.54 9.81 -4.65
CA ILE A 72 2.10 11.15 -4.84
C ILE A 72 1.12 12.02 -5.64
N LYS A 73 0.38 11.44 -6.59
CA LYS A 73 -0.68 12.15 -7.33
C LYS A 73 -2.02 12.17 -6.60
N PHE A 74 -2.38 11.08 -5.92
CA PHE A 74 -3.64 10.98 -5.19
C PHE A 74 -3.72 11.95 -4.01
N HIS A 75 -2.65 12.10 -3.22
CA HIS A 75 -2.70 12.87 -1.99
C HIS A 75 -3.00 14.36 -2.22
N PRO A 76 -2.33 15.08 -3.15
CA PRO A 76 -2.69 16.45 -3.48
C PRO A 76 -4.10 16.56 -4.08
N TYR A 77 -4.53 15.61 -4.91
CA TYR A 77 -5.89 15.62 -5.46
C TYR A 77 -6.95 15.51 -4.36
N LEU A 78 -6.82 14.52 -3.47
CA LEU A 78 -7.76 14.28 -2.38
C LEU A 78 -7.87 15.49 -1.43
N LYS A 79 -6.75 16.14 -1.12
CA LYS A 79 -6.69 17.30 -0.22
C LYS A 79 -7.08 18.62 -0.87
N SER A 80 -7.28 18.67 -2.18
CA SER A 80 -7.62 19.93 -2.85
C SER A 80 -8.96 20.46 -2.33
N PRO A 81 -9.11 21.75 -2.02
CA PRO A 81 -10.40 22.29 -1.61
C PRO A 81 -11.39 22.32 -2.78
N ALA A 82 -12.68 22.46 -2.49
CA ALA A 82 -13.69 22.68 -3.52
C ALA A 82 -13.41 23.99 -4.27
N GLY A 83 -13.42 23.95 -5.60
CA GLY A 83 -13.13 25.13 -6.44
C GLY A 83 -11.64 25.41 -6.65
N ASP A 84 -10.75 24.48 -6.28
CA ASP A 84 -9.32 24.60 -6.60
C ASP A 84 -9.11 24.66 -8.13
N PRO A 85 -8.53 25.74 -8.69
CA PRO A 85 -8.29 25.89 -10.12
C PRO A 85 -7.43 24.77 -10.72
N GLN A 86 -6.61 24.09 -9.91
CA GLN A 86 -5.72 23.01 -10.34
C GLN A 86 -6.32 21.61 -10.13
N GLU A 87 -7.52 21.48 -9.58
CA GLU A 87 -8.11 20.18 -9.26
C GLU A 87 -8.17 19.25 -10.48
N GLN A 88 -8.56 19.80 -11.64
CA GLN A 88 -8.63 19.05 -12.89
C GLN A 88 -7.25 18.58 -13.39
N ILE A 89 -6.19 19.35 -13.15
CA ILE A 89 -4.82 18.96 -13.51
C ILE A 89 -4.34 17.83 -12.59
N LYS A 90 -4.64 17.92 -11.30
CA LYS A 90 -4.31 16.88 -10.30
C LYS A 90 -5.07 15.58 -10.59
N LEU A 91 -6.35 15.69 -10.94
CA LEU A 91 -7.16 14.55 -11.38
C LEU A 91 -6.56 13.88 -12.61
N ARG A 92 -6.25 14.64 -13.67
CA ARG A 92 -5.61 14.08 -14.87
C ARG A 92 -4.28 13.39 -14.57
N SER A 93 -3.47 13.97 -13.69
CA SER A 93 -2.21 13.36 -13.24
C SER A 93 -2.45 12.01 -12.54
N LEU A 94 -3.44 11.93 -11.65
CA LEU A 94 -3.80 10.68 -10.98
C LEU A 94 -4.33 9.64 -11.97
N LEU A 95 -5.24 10.03 -12.87
CA LEU A 95 -5.79 9.13 -13.89
C LEU A 95 -4.70 8.60 -14.83
N SER A 96 -3.67 9.42 -15.12
CA SER A 96 -2.52 8.99 -15.91
C SER A 96 -1.71 7.89 -15.21
N GLU A 97 -1.50 7.97 -13.89
CA GLU A 97 -0.82 6.90 -13.15
C GLU A 97 -1.67 5.63 -13.07
N LEU A 98 -2.99 5.75 -12.85
CA LEU A 98 -3.91 4.60 -12.86
C LEU A 98 -3.94 3.93 -14.24
N LYS A 99 -3.93 4.72 -15.32
CA LYS A 99 -3.84 4.20 -16.68
C LYS A 99 -2.51 3.47 -16.90
N ARG A 100 -1.39 4.02 -16.42
CA ARG A 100 -0.09 3.38 -16.53
C ARG A 100 -0.06 2.00 -15.84
N ILE A 101 -0.70 1.87 -14.67
CA ILE A 101 -0.85 0.58 -13.99
C ILE A 101 -1.75 -0.37 -14.80
N ASN A 102 -2.89 0.12 -15.31
CA ASN A 102 -3.78 -0.67 -16.16
C ASN A 102 -3.03 -1.25 -17.37
N ASP A 103 -2.36 -0.38 -18.12
CA ASP A 103 -1.66 -0.74 -19.35
C ASP A 103 -0.54 -1.75 -19.05
N TYR A 104 0.17 -1.58 -17.94
CA TYR A 104 1.19 -2.52 -17.50
C TYR A 104 0.63 -3.92 -17.19
N ILE A 105 -0.50 -4.00 -16.46
CA ILE A 105 -1.15 -5.29 -16.16
C ILE A 105 -1.63 -5.97 -17.45
N GLU A 106 -2.19 -5.18 -18.38
CA GLU A 106 -2.66 -5.67 -19.68
C GLU A 106 -1.50 -6.20 -20.54
N GLU A 107 -0.37 -5.50 -20.58
CA GLU A 107 0.83 -5.90 -21.31
C GLU A 107 1.48 -7.16 -20.71
N MET A 108 1.60 -7.22 -19.38
CA MET A 108 2.18 -8.39 -18.71
C MET A 108 1.33 -9.64 -18.89
N GLY A 109 0.00 -9.50 -18.97
CA GLY A 109 -0.93 -10.62 -19.13
C GLY A 109 -0.94 -11.59 -17.95
N THR A 110 -0.44 -11.18 -16.79
CA THR A 110 -0.33 -11.99 -15.57
C THR A 110 -1.42 -11.67 -14.56
N LYS A 111 -1.64 -12.57 -13.59
CA LYS A 111 -2.66 -12.38 -12.55
C LYS A 111 -2.38 -11.17 -11.65
N PHE A 112 -1.12 -10.98 -11.27
CA PHE A 112 -0.62 -9.92 -10.40
C PHE A 112 0.51 -9.15 -11.10
N LEU A 113 1.06 -8.13 -10.44
CA LEU A 113 1.98 -7.19 -11.07
C LEU A 113 3.34 -7.78 -11.42
N SER A 114 3.81 -8.81 -10.71
CA SER A 114 5.10 -9.45 -10.98
C SER A 114 4.98 -10.87 -11.53
N GLY A 115 3.76 -11.36 -11.79
CA GLY A 115 3.53 -12.74 -12.19
C GLY A 115 2.17 -13.28 -11.76
N ASN A 116 2.06 -14.60 -11.67
CA ASN A 116 0.80 -15.27 -11.29
C ASN A 116 0.63 -15.48 -9.79
N GLU A 117 1.66 -15.16 -9.01
CA GLU A 117 1.66 -15.15 -7.54
C GLU A 117 1.84 -13.72 -7.04
N MET A 118 1.31 -13.44 -5.85
CA MET A 118 1.39 -12.12 -5.22
C MET A 118 2.82 -11.85 -4.76
N THR A 119 3.31 -10.62 -4.92
CA THR A 119 4.62 -10.17 -4.45
C THR A 119 4.52 -8.91 -3.60
N PHE A 120 5.63 -8.38 -3.09
CA PHE A 120 5.61 -7.20 -2.22
C PHE A 120 4.97 -5.96 -2.85
N VAL A 121 5.13 -5.76 -4.16
CA VAL A 121 4.50 -4.61 -4.85
C VAL A 121 2.98 -4.69 -4.80
N ASP A 122 2.40 -5.90 -4.86
CA ASP A 122 0.96 -6.10 -4.73
C ASP A 122 0.48 -5.75 -3.32
N CYS A 123 1.20 -6.20 -2.29
CA CYS A 123 0.91 -5.87 -0.90
C CYS A 123 0.96 -4.35 -0.62
N ASP A 124 1.81 -3.61 -1.35
CA ASP A 124 1.91 -2.15 -1.24
C ASP A 124 0.80 -1.42 -2.00
N ILE A 125 0.51 -1.83 -3.24
CA ILE A 125 -0.39 -1.08 -4.14
C ILE A 125 -1.87 -1.41 -3.95
N MET A 126 -2.24 -2.64 -3.58
CA MET A 126 -3.65 -3.02 -3.41
C MET A 126 -4.38 -2.18 -2.35
N PRO A 127 -3.82 -1.97 -1.13
CA PRO A 127 -4.44 -1.07 -0.15
C PRO A 127 -4.55 0.37 -0.67
N LYS A 128 -3.56 0.84 -1.42
CA LYS A 128 -3.55 2.19 -2.01
C LYS A 128 -4.66 2.37 -3.04
N LEU A 129 -4.84 1.41 -3.94
CA LEU A 129 -5.93 1.41 -4.92
C LEU A 129 -7.30 1.38 -4.23
N GLN A 130 -7.44 0.59 -3.16
CA GLN A 130 -8.66 0.55 -2.38
C GLN A 130 -8.97 1.89 -1.71
N HIS A 131 -7.96 2.58 -1.15
CA HIS A 131 -8.13 3.92 -0.61
C HIS A 131 -8.53 4.93 -1.70
N ILE A 132 -7.91 4.86 -2.88
CA ILE A 132 -8.28 5.72 -4.03
C ILE A 132 -9.74 5.50 -4.42
N ARG A 133 -10.17 4.24 -4.54
CA ARG A 133 -11.55 3.87 -4.89
C ARG A 133 -12.56 4.42 -3.90
N ILE A 134 -12.34 4.19 -2.60
CA ILE A 134 -13.31 4.53 -1.57
C ILE A 134 -13.25 6.01 -1.20
N ALA A 135 -12.08 6.55 -0.86
CA ALA A 135 -11.93 7.93 -0.44
C ALA A 135 -12.09 8.90 -1.63
N GLY A 136 -11.59 8.54 -2.82
CA GLY A 136 -11.83 9.32 -4.03
C GLY A 136 -13.32 9.44 -4.34
N LYS A 137 -14.08 8.34 -4.25
CA LYS A 137 -15.53 8.38 -4.43
C LYS A 137 -16.21 9.25 -3.39
N TYR A 138 -15.90 9.03 -2.11
CA TYR A 138 -16.58 9.72 -1.01
C TYR A 138 -16.31 11.23 -0.98
N TYR A 139 -15.04 11.64 -1.09
CA TYR A 139 -14.65 13.05 -0.93
C TYR A 139 -14.67 13.84 -2.23
N LYS A 140 -14.54 13.18 -3.38
CA LYS A 140 -14.32 13.85 -4.68
C LYS A 140 -15.27 13.39 -5.78
N ASN A 141 -16.18 12.46 -5.50
CA ASN A 141 -17.02 11.79 -6.50
C ASN A 141 -16.20 11.20 -7.68
N LEU A 142 -14.93 10.86 -7.43
CA LEU A 142 -14.08 10.18 -8.39
C LEU A 142 -14.59 8.74 -8.56
N ASN A 143 -14.80 8.32 -9.80
CA ASN A 143 -14.88 6.90 -10.14
C ASN A 143 -13.64 6.57 -10.97
N ILE A 144 -12.95 5.48 -10.63
CA ILE A 144 -11.89 4.97 -11.51
C ILE A 144 -12.56 4.62 -12.85
N PRO A 145 -12.04 5.08 -14.00
CA PRO A 145 -12.67 4.86 -15.29
C PRO A 145 -12.91 3.37 -15.56
N ASN A 146 -14.10 3.03 -16.07
CA ASN A 146 -14.51 1.64 -16.27
C ASN A 146 -13.73 0.97 -17.41
N GLU A 147 -13.18 1.76 -18.33
CA GLU A 147 -12.30 1.31 -19.41
C GLU A 147 -10.95 0.77 -18.91
N PHE A 148 -10.58 1.01 -17.65
CA PHE A 148 -9.37 0.42 -17.05
C PHE A 148 -9.63 -1.03 -16.60
N HIS A 149 -10.00 -1.88 -17.56
CA HIS A 149 -10.47 -3.24 -17.32
C HIS A 149 -9.45 -4.13 -16.61
N ALA A 150 -8.17 -4.03 -16.97
CA ALA A 150 -7.11 -4.82 -16.33
C ALA A 150 -6.91 -4.42 -14.87
N LEU A 151 -6.95 -3.11 -14.59
CA LEU A 151 -6.89 -2.58 -13.22
C LEU A 151 -8.10 -3.00 -12.39
N TRP A 152 -9.32 -2.93 -12.95
CA TRP A 152 -10.52 -3.39 -12.25
C TRP A 152 -10.46 -4.88 -11.96
N SER A 153 -10.10 -5.70 -12.95
CA SER A 153 -9.93 -7.14 -12.75
C SER A 153 -8.90 -7.45 -11.68
N TYR A 154 -7.79 -6.71 -11.63
CA TYR A 154 -6.77 -6.83 -10.59
C TYR A 154 -7.29 -6.50 -9.19
N MET A 155 -8.08 -5.43 -9.03
CA MET A 155 -8.63 -5.01 -7.74
C MET A 155 -9.74 -5.92 -7.20
N GLU A 156 -10.35 -6.76 -8.04
CA GLU A 156 -11.43 -7.68 -7.67
C GLU A 156 -10.96 -9.08 -7.28
N ARG A 157 -9.65 -9.35 -7.36
CA ARG A 157 -9.07 -10.67 -7.06
C ARG A 157 -9.02 -11.01 -5.58
#